data_AF-A0A9E3WRA5-F1
#
_entry.id   AF-A0A9E3WRA5-F1
#
_cell.length_a   1.000
_cell.length_b   1.000
_cell.length_c   1.000
_cell.angle_alpha   90.00
_cell.angle_beta   90.00
_cell.angle_gamma   90.00
#
_symmetry.space_group_name_H-M   'P 1'
#
loop_
_entity.id
_entity.type
_entity.pdbx_description
1 polymer ?
#
loop_
_entity_poly.entity_id
_entity_poly.type
_entity_poly.pdbx_seq_one_letter_code
_entity_poly.pdbx_strand_id
1 'polypeptide(L)'
;MQFLPPSCVGRILRFAPVSFLLLFSASTPCAAAETIWHIKAVHPEGRLLDVKALDADGRVYDVKAIEVDGNRHIMDIKAIKNGERLPVKVIVSDEKYAPVKAIAPDGTILDIKALTSKGEKLDVKGVARNGSIIHIKVVNTDGKLYGVKALSPTGQLHDVKGVKMLANEIEAKVAGVSVAAHVKALPQVETRE
;
A
#
# COMPACT_ATOMS: atom_id res chain seq x y z
N MET A 1 88.21 -46.27 8.48
CA MET A 1 87.44 -47.39 9.05
C MET A 1 86.58 -46.82 10.18
N GLN A 2 85.34 -46.45 9.83
CA GLN A 2 84.09 -47.17 10.16
C GLN A 2 83.79 -47.18 11.66
N PHE A 3 82.77 -46.43 12.09
CA PHE A 3 81.48 -46.97 12.54
C PHE A 3 80.50 -45.80 12.86
N LEU A 4 79.30 -45.87 12.30
CA LEU A 4 78.05 -45.14 12.61
C LEU A 4 77.09 -46.18 13.25
N PRO A 5 75.85 -45.90 13.74
CA PRO A 5 75.11 -44.68 14.20
C PRO A 5 74.27 -45.03 15.51
N PRO A 6 72.99 -44.65 15.79
CA PRO A 6 72.09 -43.55 15.34
C PRO A 6 71.26 -42.82 16.46
N SER A 7 70.66 -41.70 16.03
CA SER A 7 69.30 -41.19 16.32
C SER A 7 68.82 -40.84 17.74
N CYS A 8 68.48 -39.56 17.96
CA CYS A 8 67.28 -39.16 18.70
C CYS A 8 66.68 -37.85 18.16
N VAL A 9 65.36 -37.89 18.00
CA VAL A 9 64.48 -36.94 17.32
C VAL A 9 64.07 -35.82 18.27
N GLY A 10 64.19 -34.56 17.83
CA GLY A 10 63.66 -33.39 18.55
C GLY A 10 62.98 -32.43 17.57
N ARG A 11 61.66 -32.60 17.39
CA ARG A 11 60.84 -31.85 16.44
C ARG A 11 60.53 -30.46 16.99
N ILE A 12 61.01 -29.44 16.28
CA ILE A 12 60.74 -28.02 16.51
C ILE A 12 59.27 -27.73 16.18
N LEU A 13 58.46 -27.37 17.18
CA LEU A 13 57.11 -26.84 16.97
C LEU A 13 57.22 -25.35 16.65
N ARG A 14 57.01 -24.98 15.38
CA ARG A 14 56.87 -23.58 14.94
C ARG A 14 55.43 -23.14 15.16
N PHE A 15 55.23 -22.09 15.94
CA PHE A 15 53.95 -21.38 16.08
C PHE A 15 53.58 -20.72 14.74
N ALA A 16 52.42 -21.10 14.19
CA ALA A 16 51.79 -20.41 13.08
C ALA A 16 50.81 -19.35 13.62
N PRO A 17 50.72 -18.15 13.02
CA PRO A 17 49.73 -17.16 13.42
C PRO A 17 48.34 -17.59 12.95
N VAL A 18 47.42 -17.72 13.91
CA VAL A 18 46.00 -17.97 13.67
C VAL A 18 45.40 -16.72 13.01
N SER A 19 45.23 -16.79 11.70
CA SER A 19 44.48 -15.79 10.94
C SER A 19 43.00 -15.96 11.28
N PHE A 20 42.48 -15.05 12.11
CA PHE A 20 41.10 -15.02 12.55
C PHE A 20 40.22 -14.50 11.40
N LEU A 21 39.64 -15.43 10.64
CA LEU A 21 38.68 -15.13 9.57
C LEU A 21 37.36 -14.67 10.22
N LEU A 22 37.12 -13.36 10.25
CA LEU A 22 35.84 -12.75 10.63
C LEU A 22 34.75 -13.21 9.64
N LEU A 23 33.95 -14.21 10.05
CA LEU A 23 32.67 -14.54 9.43
C LEU A 23 31.72 -13.35 9.65
N PHE A 24 31.69 -12.43 8.69
CA PHE A 24 30.58 -11.48 8.56
C PHE A 24 29.32 -12.28 8.23
N SER A 25 28.48 -12.51 9.24
CA SER A 25 27.13 -13.00 9.04
C SER A 25 26.37 -11.95 8.25
N ALA A 26 26.23 -12.15 6.95
CA ALA A 26 25.36 -11.35 6.11
C ALA A 26 23.91 -11.61 6.55
N SER A 27 23.38 -10.76 7.43
CA SER A 27 21.96 -10.74 7.72
C SER A 27 21.23 -10.29 6.45
N THR A 28 20.65 -11.22 5.71
CA THR A 28 19.73 -10.89 4.63
C THR A 28 18.58 -10.09 5.26
N PRO A 29 18.28 -8.87 4.80
CA PRO A 29 17.09 -8.17 5.27
C PRO A 29 15.89 -9.04 4.89
N CYS A 30 15.19 -9.53 5.90
CA CYS A 30 13.92 -10.23 5.72
C CYS A 30 12.96 -9.23 5.08
N ALA A 31 12.72 -9.36 3.78
CA ALA A 31 11.72 -8.55 3.11
C ALA A 31 10.36 -8.88 3.74
N ALA A 32 9.71 -7.88 4.32
CA ALA A 32 8.39 -7.99 4.91
C ALA A 32 7.43 -8.69 3.94
N ALA A 33 6.65 -9.66 4.44
CA ALA A 33 5.75 -10.42 3.59
C ALA A 33 4.55 -9.53 3.24
N GLU A 34 4.37 -9.24 1.94
CA GLU A 34 3.28 -8.41 1.47
C GLU A 34 2.20 -9.21 0.76
N THR A 35 0.94 -8.90 1.05
CA THR A 35 -0.22 -9.43 0.32
C THR A 35 -0.99 -8.31 -0.34
N ILE A 36 -1.34 -8.49 -1.61
CA ILE A 36 -2.01 -7.48 -2.43
C ILE A 36 -3.52 -7.74 -2.47
N TRP A 37 -4.30 -6.74 -2.07
CA TRP A 37 -5.75 -6.77 -2.09
C TRP A 37 -6.28 -5.89 -3.23
N HIS A 38 -7.31 -6.38 -3.93
CA HIS A 38 -7.95 -5.63 -5.01
C HIS A 38 -8.89 -4.57 -4.45
N ILE A 39 -8.87 -3.36 -5.00
CA ILE A 39 -9.91 -2.37 -4.69
C ILE A 39 -11.05 -2.51 -5.70
N LYS A 40 -12.26 -2.73 -5.18
CA LYS A 40 -13.48 -2.91 -5.96
C LYS A 40 -14.58 -2.00 -5.42
N ALA A 41 -15.42 -1.49 -6.31
CA ALA A 41 -16.70 -0.92 -5.91
C ALA A 41 -17.80 -1.97 -6.02
N VAL A 42 -18.72 -1.99 -5.05
CA VAL A 42 -19.82 -2.95 -4.97
C VAL A 42 -21.08 -2.28 -5.46
N HIS A 43 -21.52 -2.65 -6.67
CA HIS A 43 -22.80 -2.22 -7.22
C HIS A 43 -23.96 -2.80 -6.39
N PRO A 44 -25.10 -2.09 -6.24
CA PRO A 44 -26.26 -2.59 -5.49
C PRO A 44 -26.79 -3.94 -5.96
N GLU A 45 -26.59 -4.28 -7.23
CA GLU A 45 -26.95 -5.58 -7.83
C GLU A 45 -25.89 -6.68 -7.59
N GLY A 46 -24.90 -6.45 -6.72
CA GLY A 46 -23.84 -7.41 -6.39
C GLY A 46 -22.67 -7.48 -7.38
N ARG A 47 -22.68 -6.68 -8.45
CA ARG A 47 -21.57 -6.59 -9.41
C ARG A 47 -20.38 -5.86 -8.81
N LEU A 48 -19.16 -6.33 -9.11
CA LEU A 48 -17.92 -5.66 -8.71
C LEU A 48 -17.38 -4.82 -9.86
N LEU A 49 -17.11 -3.55 -9.59
CA LEU A 49 -16.46 -2.63 -10.52
C LEU A 49 -14.99 -2.45 -10.13
N ASP A 50 -14.11 -2.42 -11.11
CA ASP A 50 -12.69 -2.17 -10.90
C ASP A 50 -12.44 -0.72 -10.53
N VAL A 51 -11.73 -0.46 -9.43
CA VAL A 51 -11.27 0.89 -9.07
C VAL A 51 -9.82 1.04 -9.52
N LYS A 52 -9.57 2.05 -10.35
CA LYS A 52 -8.29 2.29 -11.02
C LYS A 52 -7.87 3.75 -10.89
N ALA A 53 -6.58 4.00 -11.04
CA ALA A 53 -6.03 5.35 -11.17
C ALA A 53 -5.85 5.70 -12.65
N LEU A 54 -6.17 6.93 -13.03
CA LEU A 54 -6.06 7.42 -14.40
C LEU A 54 -5.18 8.66 -14.45
N ASP A 55 -4.25 8.71 -15.40
CA ASP A 55 -3.50 9.93 -15.70
C ASP A 55 -4.25 10.84 -16.69
N ALA A 56 -3.67 12.01 -16.97
CA ALA A 56 -4.23 12.99 -17.90
C ALA A 56 -4.31 12.46 -19.34
N ASP A 57 -3.45 11.52 -19.72
CA ASP A 57 -3.45 10.85 -21.04
C ASP A 57 -4.50 9.73 -21.10
N GLY A 58 -5.19 9.45 -19.99
CA GLY A 58 -6.20 8.41 -19.88
C GLY A 58 -5.65 6.99 -19.70
N ARG A 59 -4.34 6.84 -19.44
CA ARG A 59 -3.75 5.54 -19.09
C ARG A 59 -4.26 5.07 -17.73
N VAL A 60 -4.48 3.77 -17.62
CA VAL A 60 -5.11 3.14 -16.46
C VAL A 60 -4.08 2.38 -15.65
N TYR A 61 -4.09 2.60 -14.35
CA TYR A 61 -3.17 2.00 -13.39
C TYR A 61 -3.92 1.30 -12.27
N ASP A 62 -3.30 0.25 -11.74
CA ASP A 62 -3.88 -0.56 -10.67
C ASP A 62 -3.92 0.22 -9.35
N VAL A 63 -5.03 0.06 -8.61
CA VAL A 63 -5.14 0.55 -7.23
C VAL A 63 -5.33 -0.65 -6.32
N LYS A 64 -4.48 -0.76 -5.30
CA LYS A 64 -4.42 -1.91 -4.40
C LYS A 64 -4.35 -1.46 -2.94
N ALA A 65 -4.88 -2.29 -2.05
CA ALA A 65 -4.51 -2.23 -0.64
C ALA A 65 -3.32 -3.16 -0.40
N ILE A 66 -2.37 -2.70 0.41
CA ILE A 66 -1.14 -3.42 0.75
C ILE A 66 -1.24 -3.90 2.20
N GLU A 67 -1.32 -5.21 2.37
CA GLU A 67 -1.14 -5.88 3.66
C GLU A 67 0.35 -6.13 3.86
N VAL A 68 0.89 -5.72 5.01
CA VAL A 68 2.30 -5.87 5.36
C VAL A 68 2.38 -6.68 6.65
N ASP A 69 3.18 -7.74 6.65
CA ASP A 69 3.46 -8.59 7.82
C ASP A 69 2.18 -9.12 8.50
N GLY A 70 1.17 -9.47 7.69
CA GLY A 70 -0.12 -10.00 8.18
C GLY A 70 -1.01 -8.95 8.86
N ASN A 71 -0.62 -7.68 8.89
CA ASN A 71 -1.40 -6.63 9.52
C ASN A 71 -2.58 -6.21 8.64
N ARG A 72 -3.77 -6.71 9.00
CA ARG A 72 -5.04 -6.39 8.34
C ARG A 72 -5.83 -5.26 9.02
N HIS A 73 -5.38 -4.73 10.15
CA HIS A 73 -6.15 -3.72 10.91
C HIS A 73 -6.19 -2.36 10.21
N ILE A 74 -5.12 -2.02 9.51
CA ILE A 74 -5.02 -0.81 8.70
C ILE A 74 -4.09 -1.07 7.53
N MET A 75 -4.63 -1.01 6.32
CA MET A 75 -3.86 -1.23 5.11
C MET A 75 -3.79 0.05 4.30
N ASP A 76 -2.61 0.28 3.73
CA ASP A 76 -2.33 1.41 2.87
C ASP A 76 -2.93 1.19 1.48
N ILE A 77 -3.56 2.21 0.90
CA ILE A 77 -4.05 2.16 -0.47
C ILE A 77 -3.10 2.93 -1.37
N LYS A 78 -2.61 2.25 -2.41
CA LYS A 78 -1.64 2.76 -3.36
C LYS A 78 -2.12 2.57 -4.80
N ALA A 79 -1.82 3.54 -5.65
CA ALA A 79 -1.86 3.36 -7.09
C ALA A 79 -0.48 2.88 -7.58
N ILE A 80 -0.45 1.91 -8.48
CA ILE A 80 0.78 1.29 -9.00
C ILE A 80 1.03 1.82 -10.41
N LYS A 81 1.90 2.83 -10.53
CA LYS A 81 2.28 3.45 -11.80
C LYS A 81 3.72 3.09 -12.13
N ASN A 82 3.95 2.33 -13.20
CA ASN A 82 5.29 1.93 -13.66
C ASN A 82 6.17 1.29 -12.56
N GLY A 83 5.57 0.47 -11.69
CA GLY A 83 6.25 -0.17 -10.56
C GLY A 83 6.34 0.69 -9.29
N GLU A 84 6.02 1.99 -9.39
CA GLU A 84 6.00 2.90 -8.25
C GLU A 84 4.65 2.89 -7.52
N ARG A 85 4.69 3.00 -6.18
CA ARG A 85 3.50 3.00 -5.32
C ARG A 85 3.13 4.41 -4.88
N LEU A 86 2.21 5.01 -5.61
CA LEU A 86 1.71 6.36 -5.33
C LEU A 86 0.68 6.34 -4.21
N PRO A 87 0.79 7.20 -3.19
CA PRO A 87 -0.23 7.30 -2.14
C PRO A 87 -1.57 7.78 -2.70
N VAL A 88 -2.66 7.11 -2.32
CA VAL A 88 -4.03 7.59 -2.55
C VAL A 88 -4.50 8.37 -1.33
N LYS A 89 -5.02 9.58 -1.55
CA LYS A 89 -5.39 10.53 -0.50
C LYS A 89 -6.73 11.21 -0.82
N VAL A 90 -7.40 11.72 0.21
CA VAL A 90 -8.50 12.66 0.06
C VAL A 90 -7.89 14.05 -0.03
N ILE A 91 -8.18 14.79 -1.09
CA ILE A 91 -7.63 16.13 -1.32
C ILE A 91 -8.55 17.18 -0.70
N VAL A 92 -7.97 18.26 -0.16
CA VAL A 92 -8.74 19.41 0.33
C VAL A 92 -9.48 20.06 -0.84
N SER A 93 -10.77 20.34 -0.67
CA SER A 93 -11.64 20.88 -1.71
C SER A 93 -12.93 21.44 -1.10
N ASP A 94 -13.46 22.50 -1.72
CA ASP A 94 -14.77 23.10 -1.41
C ASP A 94 -15.92 22.42 -2.19
N GLU A 95 -15.65 21.37 -2.96
CA GLU A 95 -16.68 20.61 -3.67
C GLU A 95 -17.64 19.91 -2.70
N LYS A 96 -18.87 19.67 -3.15
CA LYS A 96 -19.87 18.87 -2.40
C LYS A 96 -19.32 17.51 -1.92
N TYR A 97 -18.48 16.87 -2.73
CA TYR A 97 -17.83 15.62 -2.39
C TYR A 97 -16.32 15.76 -2.57
N ALA A 98 -15.57 15.37 -1.54
CA ALA A 98 -14.12 15.53 -1.52
C ALA A 98 -13.44 14.60 -2.54
N PRO A 99 -12.54 15.10 -3.39
CA PRO A 99 -11.88 14.28 -4.40
C PRO A 99 -10.91 13.27 -3.77
N VAL A 100 -10.94 12.03 -4.28
CA VAL A 100 -9.97 10.99 -3.93
C VAL A 100 -9.01 10.81 -5.10
N LYS A 101 -7.72 11.03 -4.87
CA LYS A 101 -6.71 11.08 -5.92
C LYS A 101 -5.41 10.39 -5.51
N ALA A 102 -4.66 9.87 -6.47
CA ALA A 102 -3.28 9.46 -6.23
C ALA A 102 -2.32 10.62 -6.54
N ILE A 103 -1.23 10.71 -5.77
CA ILE A 103 -0.26 11.80 -5.85
C ILE A 103 1.09 11.22 -6.22
N ALA A 104 1.65 11.63 -7.35
CA ALA A 104 3.00 11.28 -7.76
C ALA A 104 4.06 12.16 -7.04
N PRO A 105 5.34 11.75 -6.99
CA PRO A 105 6.38 12.50 -6.27
C PRO A 105 6.61 13.92 -6.78
N ASP A 106 6.35 14.14 -8.07
CA ASP A 106 6.44 15.44 -8.75
C ASP A 106 5.21 16.34 -8.50
N GLY A 107 4.22 15.85 -7.73
CA GLY A 107 2.96 16.53 -7.50
C GLY A 107 1.89 16.25 -8.56
N THR A 108 2.19 15.45 -9.59
CA THR A 108 1.21 15.05 -10.60
C THR A 108 0.08 14.26 -9.94
N ILE A 109 -1.15 14.59 -10.32
CA ILE A 109 -2.35 14.02 -9.74
C ILE A 109 -3.01 13.04 -10.71
N LEU A 110 -3.34 11.86 -10.20
CA LEU A 110 -4.10 10.85 -10.93
C LEU A 110 -5.51 10.72 -10.34
N ASP A 111 -6.49 10.66 -11.22
CA ASP A 111 -7.89 10.47 -10.83
C ASP A 111 -8.15 9.03 -10.42
N ILE A 112 -8.86 8.83 -9.31
CA ILE A 112 -9.38 7.51 -8.95
C ILE A 112 -10.80 7.36 -9.50
N LYS A 113 -11.00 6.38 -10.38
CA LYS A 113 -12.30 6.10 -11.01
C LYS A 113 -12.67 4.63 -10.86
N ALA A 114 -13.97 4.36 -10.79
CA ALA A 114 -14.50 3.01 -10.97
C ALA A 114 -14.89 2.78 -12.43
N LEU A 115 -14.49 1.64 -12.99
CA LEU A 115 -14.72 1.29 -14.39
C LEU A 115 -15.90 0.32 -14.49
N THR A 116 -16.88 0.67 -15.32
CA THR A 116 -17.99 -0.24 -15.64
C THR A 116 -17.59 -1.22 -16.74
N SER A 117 -18.34 -2.32 -16.90
CA SER A 117 -18.14 -3.27 -17.99
C SER A 117 -18.32 -2.65 -19.39
N LYS A 118 -19.00 -1.49 -19.46
CA LYS A 118 -19.18 -0.70 -20.69
C LYS A 118 -18.06 0.33 -20.93
N GLY A 119 -17.08 0.42 -20.03
CA GLY A 119 -15.97 1.37 -20.10
C GLY A 119 -16.26 2.76 -19.53
N GLU A 120 -17.44 2.96 -18.91
CA GLU A 120 -17.75 4.23 -18.25
C GLU A 120 -16.87 4.41 -17.01
N LYS A 121 -16.50 5.66 -16.74
CA LYS A 121 -15.60 6.05 -15.64
C LYS A 121 -16.40 6.82 -14.61
N LEU A 122 -16.71 6.17 -13.49
CA LEU A 122 -17.45 6.78 -12.39
C LEU A 122 -16.50 7.36 -11.36
N ASP A 123 -16.86 8.50 -10.77
CA ASP A 123 -16.01 9.20 -9.80
C ASP A 123 -15.95 8.45 -8.46
N VAL A 124 -14.76 8.35 -7.88
CA VAL A 124 -14.57 7.92 -6.48
C VAL A 124 -14.34 9.14 -5.62
N LYS A 125 -15.23 9.40 -4.66
CA LYS A 125 -15.18 10.60 -3.81
C LYS A 125 -15.43 10.27 -2.33
N GLY A 126 -14.97 11.16 -1.46
CA GLY A 126 -15.37 11.23 -0.05
C GLY A 126 -16.72 11.93 0.06
N VAL A 127 -17.76 11.21 0.49
CA VAL A 127 -19.15 11.68 0.39
C VAL A 127 -19.81 12.05 1.72
N ALA A 128 -19.25 11.59 2.84
CA ALA A 128 -19.75 11.88 4.17
C ALA A 128 -18.63 11.73 5.18
N ARG A 129 -18.67 12.51 6.27
CA ARG A 129 -17.70 12.46 7.36
C ARG A 129 -18.42 12.15 8.67
N ASN A 130 -17.89 11.19 9.42
CA ASN A 130 -18.29 10.89 10.79
C ASN A 130 -17.03 10.87 11.66
N GLY A 131 -16.84 11.92 12.48
CA GLY A 131 -15.62 12.12 13.26
C GLY A 131 -14.36 12.13 12.39
N SER A 132 -13.45 11.19 12.67
CA SER A 132 -12.19 10.97 11.95
C SER A 132 -12.32 10.12 10.68
N ILE A 133 -13.50 9.59 10.38
CA ILE A 133 -13.73 8.68 9.24
C ILE A 133 -14.49 9.41 8.13
N ILE A 134 -14.01 9.27 6.91
CA ILE A 134 -14.66 9.75 5.69
C ILE A 134 -15.11 8.54 4.89
N HIS A 135 -16.39 8.48 4.55
CA HIS A 135 -16.93 7.44 3.68
C HIS A 135 -16.50 7.69 2.24
N ILE A 136 -15.74 6.75 1.68
CA ILE A 136 -15.35 6.77 0.27
C ILE A 136 -16.35 5.91 -0.50
N LYS A 137 -16.96 6.50 -1.53
CA LYS A 137 -17.95 5.85 -2.38
C LYS A 137 -17.70 6.21 -3.84
N VAL A 138 -18.13 5.32 -4.72
CA VAL A 138 -18.33 5.68 -6.13
C VAL A 138 -19.61 6.50 -6.22
N VAL A 139 -19.57 7.58 -6.99
CA VAL A 139 -20.73 8.41 -7.31
C VAL A 139 -21.10 8.16 -8.76
N ASN A 140 -22.28 7.61 -8.99
CA ASN A 140 -22.82 7.44 -10.34
C ASN A 140 -23.41 8.77 -10.86
N THR A 141 -23.66 8.86 -12.16
CA THR A 141 -24.30 10.01 -12.83
C THR A 141 -25.65 10.38 -12.21
N ASP A 142 -26.41 9.41 -11.73
CA ASP A 142 -27.70 9.61 -11.05
C ASP A 142 -27.56 10.01 -9.57
N GLY A 143 -26.33 10.22 -9.08
CA GLY A 143 -26.03 10.51 -7.68
C GLY A 143 -26.10 9.31 -6.74
N LYS A 144 -26.40 8.10 -7.25
CA LYS A 144 -26.34 6.84 -6.48
C LYS A 144 -24.92 6.56 -6.02
N LEU A 145 -24.80 6.04 -4.80
CA LEU A 145 -23.51 5.83 -4.14
C LEU A 145 -23.21 4.35 -3.94
N TYR A 146 -22.04 3.89 -4.41
CA TYR A 146 -21.61 2.50 -4.28
C TYR A 146 -20.46 2.38 -3.27
N GLY A 147 -20.50 1.36 -2.43
CA GLY A 147 -19.45 1.12 -1.44
C GLY A 147 -18.14 0.72 -2.11
N VAL A 148 -17.01 1.23 -1.63
CA VAL A 148 -15.68 0.80 -2.07
C VAL A 148 -15.08 -0.13 -1.02
N LYS A 149 -14.60 -1.29 -1.46
CA LYS A 149 -14.03 -2.33 -0.61
C LYS A 149 -12.68 -2.80 -1.12
N ALA A 150 -11.80 -3.16 -0.20
CA ALA A 150 -10.62 -3.95 -0.48
C ALA A 150 -11.00 -5.44 -0.36
N LEU A 151 -10.66 -6.23 -1.37
CA LEU A 151 -10.95 -7.67 -1.48
C LEU A 151 -9.65 -8.45 -1.45
N SER A 152 -9.50 -9.33 -0.45
CA SER A 152 -8.33 -10.19 -0.33
C SER A 152 -8.33 -11.31 -1.38
N PRO A 153 -7.18 -11.94 -1.63
CA PRO A 153 -7.12 -13.16 -2.44
C PRO A 153 -8.01 -14.30 -1.91
N THR A 154 -8.28 -14.33 -0.60
CA THR A 154 -9.11 -15.33 0.09
C THR A 154 -10.58 -14.93 0.22
N GLY A 155 -10.99 -13.79 -0.36
CA GLY A 155 -12.39 -13.34 -0.36
C GLY A 155 -12.81 -12.47 0.82
N GLN A 156 -11.88 -12.08 1.71
CA GLN A 156 -12.18 -11.18 2.83
C GLN A 156 -12.38 -9.75 2.33
N LEU A 157 -13.25 -9.01 3.01
CA LEU A 157 -13.63 -7.65 2.62
C LEU A 157 -13.29 -6.64 3.71
N HIS A 158 -12.56 -5.60 3.33
CA HIS A 158 -12.31 -4.42 4.16
C HIS A 158 -12.99 -3.20 3.53
N ASP A 159 -13.45 -2.28 4.37
CA ASP A 159 -14.02 -1.03 3.92
C ASP A 159 -12.90 -0.04 3.56
N VAL A 160 -13.04 0.62 2.42
CA VAL A 160 -12.14 1.71 2.03
C VAL A 160 -12.70 3.03 2.56
N LYS A 161 -11.94 3.70 3.42
CA LYS A 161 -12.34 4.95 4.07
C LYS A 161 -11.20 5.97 4.03
N GLY A 162 -11.56 7.25 4.11
CA GLY A 162 -10.62 8.29 4.50
C GLY A 162 -10.47 8.27 6.02
N VAL A 163 -9.25 8.39 6.51
CA VAL A 163 -8.91 8.43 7.93
C VAL A 163 -8.15 9.71 8.19
N LYS A 164 -8.66 10.46 9.16
CA LYS A 164 -8.13 11.74 9.59
C LYS A 164 -7.63 11.63 11.02
N MET A 165 -6.38 12.03 11.25
CA MET A 165 -5.73 11.98 12.55
C MET A 165 -5.76 13.34 13.24
N LEU A 166 -5.76 14.43 12.47
CA LEU A 166 -5.76 15.79 13.00
C LEU A 166 -7.14 16.44 12.95
N ALA A 167 -7.38 17.40 13.84
CA ALA A 167 -8.60 18.21 13.83
C ALA A 167 -8.61 19.24 12.68
N ASN A 168 -7.42 19.70 12.27
CA ASN A 168 -7.23 20.73 11.24
C ASN A 168 -7.75 20.27 9.87
N GLU A 169 -8.16 21.20 9.01
CA GLU A 169 -8.62 20.86 7.66
C GLU A 169 -7.53 20.14 6.85
N ILE A 170 -6.33 20.71 6.80
CA ILE A 170 -5.16 20.11 6.15
C ILE A 170 -4.53 19.09 7.11
N GLU A 171 -4.54 17.82 6.69
CA GLU A 171 -3.87 16.71 7.37
C GLU A 171 -2.37 16.72 7.13
N ALA A 172 -1.97 16.93 5.87
CA ALA A 172 -0.59 16.93 5.43
C ALA A 172 -0.45 17.64 4.08
N LYS A 173 0.79 17.97 3.71
CA LYS A 173 1.15 18.29 2.32
C LYS A 173 1.99 17.17 1.74
N VAL A 174 1.56 16.60 0.61
CA VAL A 174 2.28 15.53 -0.10
C VAL A 174 2.64 16.06 -1.48
N ALA A 175 3.94 16.18 -1.78
CA ALA A 175 4.42 16.78 -3.03
C ALA A 175 3.75 18.15 -3.34
N GLY A 176 3.62 19.00 -2.32
CA GLY A 176 2.96 20.30 -2.43
C GLY A 176 1.42 20.29 -2.39
N VAL A 177 0.78 19.12 -2.51
CA VAL A 177 -0.68 18.99 -2.54
C VAL A 177 -1.25 18.87 -1.13
N SER A 178 -2.23 19.72 -0.81
CA SER A 178 -2.94 19.73 0.47
C SER A 178 -3.90 18.54 0.58
N VAL A 179 -3.63 17.66 1.54
CA VAL A 179 -4.39 16.44 1.80
C VAL A 179 -5.30 16.64 2.99
N ALA A 180 -6.57 16.28 2.86
CA ALA A 180 -7.57 16.35 3.92
C ALA A 180 -7.58 15.09 4.80
N ALA A 181 -7.28 13.92 4.23
CA ALA A 181 -7.24 12.64 4.94
C ALA A 181 -6.45 11.56 4.19
N HIS A 182 -6.02 10.54 4.90
CA HIS A 182 -5.38 9.36 4.32
C HIS A 182 -6.40 8.31 3.89
N VAL A 183 -6.25 7.71 2.71
CA VAL A 183 -7.14 6.63 2.28
C VAL A 183 -6.58 5.29 2.75
N LYS A 184 -7.39 4.54 3.49
CA LYS A 184 -7.01 3.29 4.16
C LYS A 184 -8.09 2.23 3.95
N ALA A 185 -7.70 0.97 3.93
CA ALA A 185 -8.61 -0.15 4.06
C ALA A 185 -8.64 -0.61 5.52
N LEU A 186 -9.85 -0.73 6.08
CA LEU A 186 -10.12 -1.03 7.48
C LEU A 186 -11.06 -2.23 7.60
N PRO A 187 -10.95 -3.05 8.66
CA PRO A 187 -11.92 -4.10 8.93
C PRO A 187 -13.35 -3.55 8.93
N GLN A 188 -14.31 -4.36 8.50
CA GLN A 188 -15.71 -3.98 8.60
C GLN A 188 -16.10 -3.94 10.08
N VAL A 189 -16.76 -2.85 10.47
CA VAL A 189 -17.44 -2.80 11.76
C VAL A 189 -18.77 -3.49 11.54
N GLU A 190 -18.94 -4.67 12.15
CA GLU A 190 -20.26 -5.27 12.27
C GLU A 190 -21.09 -4.37 13.18
N THR A 191 -22.07 -3.67 12.62
CA THR A 191 -23.15 -3.14 13.43
C THR A 191 -23.97 -4.36 13.87
N ARG A 192 -23.80 -4.79 15.12
CA ARG A 192 -24.75 -5.71 15.73
C ARG A 192 -26.01 -4.90 16.00
N GLU A 193 -27.07 -5.18 15.24
CA GLU A 193 -28.42 -4.68 15.48
C GLU A 193 -29.01 -5.29 16.76
#